data_AF-A0A2G9YGB8-F1
#
_entry.id   AF-A0A2G9YGB8-F1
#
_cell.length_a   1.000
_cell.length_b   1.000
_cell.length_c   1.000
_cell.angle_alpha   90.00
_cell.angle_beta   90.00
_cell.angle_gamma   90.00
#
_symmetry.space_group_name_H-M   'P 1'
#
loop_
_entity.id
_entity.type
_entity.pdbx_description
1 polymer ?
#
loop_
_entity_poly.entity_id
_entity_poly.type
_entity_poly.pdbx_seq_one_letter_code
_entity_poly.pdbx_strand_id
1 'polypeptide(L)'
;MQLHRNSQKRVYEENAVYFIVTKTHQNFPYFKEETFCDLLIEDLKICKELKKFKLYAFCVIYDHLNLLIHPSKEFNISGIMGTFKRNLSRNINKIMGCEDIIRSYHNEGEDTYPHTRCNLF
;
A
#
# COMPACT_ATOMS: atom_id res chain seq x y z
N MET A 1 24.55 15.13 12.31
CA MET A 1 24.79 13.68 12.47
C MET A 1 24.10 12.98 11.30
N GLN A 2 24.84 12.53 10.29
CA GLN A 2 24.26 11.80 9.15
C GLN A 2 23.83 10.41 9.64
N LEU A 3 22.52 10.22 9.83
CA LEU A 3 21.94 8.89 9.98
C LEU A 3 21.98 8.22 8.61
N HIS A 4 23.10 7.61 8.26
CA HIS A 4 23.13 6.67 7.13
C HIS A 4 22.21 5.51 7.51
N ARG A 5 20.96 5.55 7.03
CA ARG A 5 20.02 4.45 7.15
C ARG A 5 20.60 3.32 6.30
N ASN A 6 21.37 2.46 6.94
CA ASN A 6 21.97 1.26 6.34
C ASN A 6 20.83 0.23 6.12
N SER A 7 19.81 0.64 5.38
CA SER A 7 18.67 -0.20 5.06
C SER A 7 19.17 -1.29 4.14
N GLN A 8 18.93 -2.54 4.52
CA GLN A 8 19.20 -3.69 3.69
C GLN A 8 18.74 -3.42 2.25
N LYS A 9 19.68 -3.48 1.30
CA LYS A 9 19.35 -3.30 -0.12
C LYS A 9 18.39 -4.40 -0.53
N ARG A 10 17.26 -4.03 -1.11
CA ARG A 10 16.31 -4.98 -1.69
C ARG A 10 16.97 -5.63 -2.91
N VAL A 11 17.10 -6.95 -2.87
CA VAL A 11 17.60 -7.73 -4.01
C VAL A 11 16.48 -7.84 -5.04
N TYR A 12 16.79 -7.51 -6.29
CA TYR A 12 15.90 -7.72 -7.42
C TYR A 12 16.51 -8.80 -8.30
N GLU A 13 15.83 -9.93 -8.37
CA GLU A 13 16.21 -11.08 -9.19
C GLU A 13 15.20 -11.25 -10.33
N GLU A 14 15.69 -11.61 -11.52
CA GLU A 14 14.84 -11.78 -12.69
C GLU A 14 13.95 -13.02 -12.52
N ASN A 15 12.67 -12.91 -12.87
CA ASN A 15 11.67 -13.98 -12.75
C ASN A 15 11.46 -14.54 -11.33
N ALA A 16 11.95 -13.85 -10.29
CA ALA A 16 11.73 -14.27 -8.91
C ALA A 16 10.30 -14.01 -8.44
N VAL A 17 9.81 -14.90 -7.56
CA VAL A 17 8.55 -14.72 -6.84
C VAL A 17 8.85 -14.10 -5.48
N TYR A 18 8.12 -13.05 -5.13
CA TYR A 18 8.32 -12.28 -3.91
C TYR A 18 7.18 -12.52 -2.93
N PHE A 19 7.53 -12.92 -1.72
CA PHE A 19 6.62 -12.88 -0.57
C PHE A 19 6.71 -11.49 0.08
N ILE A 20 5.57 -10.81 0.20
CA ILE A 20 5.48 -9.44 0.67
C ILE A 20 4.49 -9.38 1.82
N VAL A 21 4.92 -8.78 2.93
CA VAL A 21 4.05 -8.41 4.04
C VAL A 21 3.99 -6.89 4.11
N THR A 22 2.79 -6.33 4.11
CA THR A 22 2.56 -4.90 4.36
C THR A 22 1.61 -4.74 5.53
N LYS A 23 1.98 -3.89 6.48
CA LYS A 23 1.17 -3.58 7.67
C LYS A 23 0.52 -2.23 7.52
N THR A 24 -0.65 -2.08 8.12
CA THR A 24 -1.33 -0.80 8.18
C THR A 24 -0.57 0.16 9.08
N HIS A 25 -0.78 1.47 8.91
CA HIS A 25 -0.16 2.48 9.75
C HIS A 25 -0.54 2.23 11.23
N GLN A 26 0.48 2.19 12.09
CA GLN A 26 0.34 1.89 13.52
C GLN A 26 -0.38 0.56 13.82
N ASN A 27 -0.43 -0.38 12.87
CA ASN A 27 -1.18 -1.64 12.97
C ASN A 27 -2.68 -1.43 13.24
N PHE A 28 -3.27 -0.36 12.69
CA PHE A 28 -4.70 -0.11 12.85
C PHE A 28 -5.52 -1.18 12.09
N PRO A 29 -6.53 -1.81 12.71
CA PRO A 29 -7.21 -2.97 12.15
C PRO A 29 -8.30 -2.60 11.13
N TYR A 30 -7.93 -1.90 10.04
CA TYR A 30 -8.88 -1.50 8.99
C TYR A 30 -9.65 -2.70 8.42
N PHE A 31 -8.98 -3.82 8.20
CA PHE A 31 -9.58 -5.00 7.56
C PHE A 31 -10.44 -5.84 8.51
N LYS A 32 -10.83 -5.28 9.67
CA LYS A 32 -11.93 -5.80 10.48
C LYS A 32 -13.28 -5.44 9.86
N GLU A 33 -13.36 -4.33 9.14
CA GLU A 33 -14.55 -3.90 8.40
C GLU A 33 -14.57 -4.54 7.01
N GLU A 34 -15.64 -5.26 6.69
CA GLU A 34 -15.81 -5.98 5.42
C GLU A 34 -15.70 -5.03 4.21
N THR A 35 -16.25 -3.83 4.31
CA THR A 35 -16.17 -2.77 3.28
C THR A 35 -14.73 -2.48 2.86
N PHE A 36 -13.77 -2.51 3.80
CA PHE A 36 -12.36 -2.27 3.50
C PHE A 36 -11.66 -3.51 2.93
N CYS A 37 -12.13 -4.71 3.24
CA CYS A 37 -11.68 -5.94 2.59
C CYS A 37 -12.11 -6.00 1.13
N ASP A 38 -13.37 -5.67 0.84
CA ASP A 38 -13.91 -5.63 -0.52
C ASP A 38 -13.17 -4.61 -1.37
N LEU A 39 -12.97 -3.41 -0.83
CA LEU A 39 -12.20 -2.37 -1.51
C LEU A 39 -10.75 -2.81 -1.78
N LEU A 40 -10.10 -3.49 -0.83
CA LEU A 40 -8.75 -4.03 -1.00
C LEU A 40 -8.71 -5.03 -2.16
N ILE A 41 -9.69 -5.93 -2.25
CA ILE A 41 -9.75 -6.95 -3.31
C ILE A 41 -9.94 -6.28 -4.67
N GLU A 42 -10.82 -5.29 -4.79
CA GLU A 42 -11.04 -4.56 -6.04
C GLU A 42 -9.81 -3.75 -6.46
N ASP A 43 -9.17 -3.03 -5.54
CA ASP A 43 -7.93 -2.30 -5.85
C ASP A 43 -6.78 -3.26 -6.23
N LEU A 44 -6.73 -4.46 -5.64
CA LEU A 44 -5.74 -5.46 -5.99
C LEU A 44 -5.97 -6.00 -7.41
N LYS A 45 -7.23 -6.24 -7.80
CA LYS A 45 -7.61 -6.63 -9.18
C LYS A 45 -7.21 -5.54 -10.17
N ILE A 46 -7.59 -4.28 -9.92
CA ILE A 46 -7.26 -3.15 -10.77
C ILE A 46 -5.74 -2.98 -10.90
N CYS A 47 -5.00 -3.06 -9.78
CA CYS A 47 -3.55 -2.95 -9.80
C CYS A 47 -2.90 -4.09 -10.60
N LYS A 48 -3.43 -5.32 -10.49
CA LYS A 48 -2.97 -6.47 -11.27
C LYS A 48 -3.08 -6.22 -12.77
N GLU A 49 -4.20 -5.67 -13.24
CA GLU A 49 -4.39 -5.33 -14.65
C GLU A 49 -3.46 -4.21 -15.11
N LEU A 50 -3.33 -3.15 -14.30
CA LEU A 50 -2.49 -1.98 -14.62
C LEU A 50 -0.99 -2.30 -14.63
N LYS A 51 -0.52 -3.17 -13.72
CA LYS A 51 0.90 -3.49 -13.53
C LYS A 51 1.30 -4.86 -14.08
N LYS A 52 0.33 -5.61 -14.62
CA LYS A 52 0.50 -6.88 -15.32
C LYS A 52 1.29 -7.95 -14.55
N PHE A 53 1.25 -7.92 -13.21
CA PHE A 53 1.95 -8.92 -12.39
C PHE A 53 1.10 -10.17 -12.19
N LYS A 54 1.74 -11.29 -11.85
CA LYS A 54 1.03 -12.49 -11.41
C LYS A 54 0.89 -12.46 -9.90
N LEU A 55 -0.33 -12.69 -9.43
CA LEU A 55 -0.64 -12.89 -8.01
C LEU A 55 -0.94 -14.38 -7.81
N TYR A 56 -0.09 -15.08 -7.05
CA TYR A 56 -0.26 -16.50 -6.78
C TYR A 56 -1.11 -16.76 -5.55
N ALA A 57 -0.94 -15.95 -4.51
CA ALA A 57 -1.67 -16.06 -3.26
C ALA A 57 -1.74 -14.70 -2.57
N PHE A 58 -2.78 -14.50 -1.76
CA PHE A 58 -2.87 -13.39 -0.82
C PHE A 58 -3.63 -13.83 0.43
N CYS A 59 -3.36 -13.15 1.55
CA CYS A 59 -4.09 -13.34 2.81
C CYS A 59 -4.24 -11.98 3.48
N VAL A 60 -5.50 -11.59 3.73
CA VAL A 60 -5.87 -10.38 4.46
C VAL A 60 -6.05 -10.73 5.92
N ILE A 61 -5.35 -10.02 6.80
CA ILE A 61 -5.50 -10.06 8.25
C ILE A 61 -5.88 -8.64 8.70
N TYR A 62 -6.48 -8.47 9.88
CA TYR A 62 -7.08 -7.20 10.28
C TYR A 62 -6.19 -5.96 10.10
N ASP A 63 -4.89 -6.07 10.38
CA ASP A 63 -3.92 -4.97 10.33
C ASP A 63 -2.79 -5.18 9.30
N HIS A 64 -2.82 -6.26 8.51
CA HIS A 64 -1.77 -6.53 7.53
C HIS A 64 -2.22 -7.43 6.39
N LEU A 65 -1.46 -7.36 5.30
CA LEU A 65 -1.70 -8.09 4.07
C LEU A 65 -0.43 -8.86 3.68
N ASN A 66 -0.60 -10.15 3.41
CA ASN A 66 0.42 -11.02 2.84
C ASN A 66 0.14 -11.24 1.35
N LEU A 67 1.17 -11.13 0.50
CA LEU A 67 1.08 -11.28 -0.95
C LEU A 67 2.20 -12.16 -1.46
N LEU A 68 1.89 -13.04 -2.43
CA LEU A 68 2.86 -13.79 -3.20
C LEU A 68 2.78 -13.35 -4.66
N ILE A 69 3.73 -12.50 -5.07
CA ILE A 69 3.70 -11.79 -6.36
C ILE A 69 4.89 -12.18 -7.21
N HIS A 70 4.64 -12.40 -8.50
CA HIS A 70 5.67 -12.46 -9.52
C HIS A 70 5.53 -11.25 -10.45
N PRO A 71 6.49 -10.29 -10.40
CA PRO A 71 6.42 -9.06 -11.17
C PRO A 71 6.51 -9.33 -12.68
N SER A 72 6.01 -8.38 -13.46
CA SER A 72 6.25 -8.36 -14.91
C SER A 72 7.63 -7.77 -15.22
N LYS A 73 8.06 -7.87 -16.48
CA LYS A 73 9.30 -7.21 -16.94
C LYS A 73 9.20 -5.68 -16.91
N GLU A 74 7.99 -5.12 -16.93
CA GLU A 74 7.74 -3.68 -17.04
C GLU A 74 7.78 -2.98 -15.67
N PHE A 75 7.36 -3.67 -14.61
CA PHE A 75 7.26 -3.08 -13.27
C PHE A 75 7.91 -3.96 -12.21
N ASN A 76 8.86 -3.39 -11.47
CA ASN A 76 9.40 -4.04 -10.28
C ASN A 76 8.40 -4.02 -9.10
N ILE A 77 8.69 -4.81 -8.08
CA ILE A 77 7.86 -4.94 -6.87
C ILE A 77 7.60 -3.58 -6.20
N SER A 78 8.58 -2.69 -6.15
CA SER A 78 8.41 -1.38 -5.52
C SER A 78 7.40 -0.51 -6.28
N GLY A 79 7.40 -0.58 -7.62
CA GLY A 79 6.40 0.09 -8.46
C GLY A 79 5.00 -0.50 -8.30
N ILE A 80 4.88 -1.82 -8.22
CA ILE A 80 3.61 -2.52 -7.98
C ILE A 80 3.03 -2.12 -6.62
N MET A 81 3.82 -2.28 -5.55
CA MET A 81 3.38 -1.98 -4.19
C MET A 81 3.12 -0.49 -3.99
N GLY A 82 3.92 0.38 -4.60
CA GLY A 82 3.72 1.83 -4.53
C GLY A 82 2.38 2.25 -5.14
N THR A 83 2.01 1.71 -6.31
CA THR A 83 0.70 1.99 -6.92
C THR A 83 -0.44 1.41 -6.10
N PHE A 84 -0.34 0.14 -5.71
CA PHE A 84 -1.39 -0.54 -4.93
C PHE A 84 -1.68 0.18 -3.61
N LYS A 85 -0.65 0.38 -2.78
CA LYS A 85 -0.78 1.02 -1.46
C LYS A 85 -1.37 2.43 -1.61
N ARG A 86 -0.89 3.21 -2.58
CA ARG A 86 -1.35 4.58 -2.80
C ARG A 86 -2.82 4.63 -3.21
N ASN A 87 -3.26 3.75 -4.12
CA ASN A 87 -4.66 3.72 -4.56
C ASN A 87 -5.58 3.31 -3.40
N LEU A 88 -5.22 2.24 -2.68
CA LEU A 88 -6.00 1.76 -1.55
C LEU A 88 -6.10 2.80 -0.43
N SER A 89 -4.99 3.44 -0.05
CA SER A 89 -5.02 4.54 0.94
C SER A 89 -5.97 5.66 0.52
N ARG A 90 -5.92 6.10 -0.75
CA ARG A 90 -6.79 7.17 -1.23
C ARG A 90 -8.26 6.77 -1.19
N ASN A 91 -8.59 5.54 -1.57
CA ASN A 91 -9.96 5.07 -1.60
C ASN A 91 -10.53 4.89 -0.18
N ILE A 92 -9.76 4.36 0.77
CA ILE A 92 -10.18 4.29 2.18
C ILE A 92 -10.38 5.70 2.74
N ASN A 93 -9.47 6.64 2.47
CA ASN A 93 -9.60 8.01 2.94
C ASN A 93 -10.85 8.72 2.43
N LYS A 94 -11.24 8.45 1.18
CA LYS A 94 -12.51 8.92 0.62
C LYS A 94 -13.71 8.40 1.39
N ILE A 95 -13.74 7.10 1.65
CA ILE A 95 -14.83 6.46 2.41
C ILE A 95 -14.90 7.00 3.84
N MET A 96 -13.74 7.24 4.46
CA MET A 96 -13.66 7.80 5.82
C MET A 96 -13.94 9.31 5.90
N GLY A 97 -14.12 10.01 4.77
CA GLY A 97 -14.30 11.47 4.76
C GLY A 97 -13.03 12.26 5.13
N CYS A 98 -11.85 11.65 4.99
CA CYS A 98 -10.57 12.27 5.34
C CYS A 98 -10.02 13.20 4.25
N GLU A 99 -10.62 13.27 3.05
CA GLU A 99 -10.05 14.05 1.93
C GLU A 99 -9.96 15.54 2.23
N ASP A 100 -10.98 16.10 2.87
CA ASP A 100 -11.02 17.53 3.19
C ASP A 100 -9.96 17.90 4.23
N ILE A 101 -9.73 17.00 5.18
CA ILE A 101 -8.67 17.12 6.19
C ILE A 101 -7.30 17.09 5.52
N ILE A 102 -7.05 16.16 4.59
CA ILE A 102 -5.75 16.07 3.90
C ILE A 102 -5.50 17.31 3.01
N ARG A 103 -6.54 17.82 2.34
CA ARG A 103 -6.45 19.02 1.50
C ARG A 103 -6.16 20.27 2.31
N SER A 104 -6.72 20.42 3.51
CA SER A 104 -6.46 21.61 4.34
C SER A 104 -4.99 21.70 4.75
N TYR A 105 -4.36 20.59 5.15
CA TYR A 105 -2.93 20.57 5.51
C TYR A 105 -2.00 20.91 4.32
N HIS A 106 -2.29 20.40 3.12
CA HIS A 106 -1.48 20.72 1.94
C HIS A 106 -1.51 22.22 1.58
N ASN A 107 -2.59 22.93 1.91
CA ASN A 107 -2.69 24.37 1.67
C ASN A 107 -1.97 25.21 2.73
N GLU A 108 -1.74 24.67 3.92
CA GLU A 108 -1.04 25.36 5.02
C GLU A 108 0.49 25.29 4.91
N GLY A 109 1.03 24.63 3.88
CA GLY A 109 2.48 24.60 3.61
C GLY A 109 3.29 23.73 4.57
N GLU A 110 2.63 22.96 5.44
CA GLU A 110 3.28 21.91 6.22
C GLU A 110 3.38 20.65 5.35
N ASP A 111 4.58 20.35 4.83
CA ASP A 111 4.93 19.09 4.15
C ASP A 111 4.87 17.86 5.09
N THR A 112 4.14 17.94 6.19
CA THR A 112 3.81 16.83 7.06
C THR A 112 2.49 16.23 6.61
N TYR A 113 2.58 15.16 5.80
CA TYR A 113 1.44 14.26 5.60
C TYR A 113 0.85 13.93 6.98
N PRO A 114 -0.44 14.19 7.22
CA PRO A 114 -0.98 14.07 8.56
C PRO A 114 -0.77 12.63 9.04
N HIS A 115 -0.12 12.46 10.19
CA HIS A 115 -0.01 11.17 10.90
C HIS A 115 -1.37 10.69 11.45
N THR A 116 -2.47 11.18 10.87
CA THR A 116 -3.83 10.83 11.22
C THR A 116 -4.15 9.40 10.77
N ARG A 117 -5.25 8.87 11.32
CA ARG A 117 -5.92 7.61 10.95
C ARG A 117 -6.34 7.51 9.47
N CYS A 118 -5.80 8.36 8.60
CA CYS A 118 -6.08 8.44 7.18
C CYS A 118 -4.81 8.12 6.35
N ASN A 119 -3.79 7.51 6.95
CA ASN A 119 -2.70 6.91 6.20
C ASN A 119 -2.78 5.41 6.41
N LEU A 120 -3.17 4.67 5.38
CA LEU A 120 -3.35 3.23 5.52
C LEU A 120 -2.03 2.50 5.70
N PHE A 121 -0.91 2.98 5.14
CA PHE A 121 0.37 2.25 5.11
C PHE A 121 1.63 3.14 5.03
#